data_AF-A0A819N2B7-F1
#
_entry.id   AF-A0A819N2B7-F1
#
_cell.length_a   1.000
_cell.length_b   1.000
_cell.length_c   1.000
_cell.angle_alpha   90.00
_cell.angle_beta   90.00
_cell.angle_gamma   90.00
#
_symmetry.space_group_name_H-M   'P 1'
#
loop_
_entity.id
_entity.type
_entity.pdbx_description
1 polymer ?
#
loop_
_entity_poly.entity_id
_entity_poly.type
_entity_poly.pdbx_seq_one_letter_code
_entity_poly.pdbx_strand_id
1 'polypeptide(L)'
;YNHFILYEQINNDLCKSYQNNSINFAHHLTIEGHVNKDKYSIRFPRVTKLTLRNNYIEENSLFFNDINSIIPLIQITDLNIKNNYFSIVELTKILSLSSNLQSLTLSNTLPFQFKRIESTKLIS
;
A
#
# COMPACT_ATOMS: atom_id res chain seq x y z
N TYR A 1 -11.61 -24.52 -4.87
CA TYR A 1 -11.13 -23.18 -4.51
C TYR A 1 -9.67 -23.06 -4.92
N ASN A 2 -9.41 -22.57 -6.13
CA ASN A 2 -8.04 -22.39 -6.57
C ASN A 2 -7.49 -21.13 -5.88
N HIS A 3 -6.80 -21.33 -4.77
CA HIS A 3 -5.97 -20.30 -4.13
C HIS A 3 -4.81 -19.99 -5.07
N PHE A 4 -5.04 -19.19 -6.10
CA PHE A 4 -3.95 -18.55 -6.82
C PHE A 4 -3.39 -17.48 -5.88
N ILE A 5 -2.41 -17.88 -5.07
CA ILE A 5 -1.56 -16.95 -4.34
C ILE A 5 -0.62 -16.37 -5.39
N LEU A 6 -1.04 -15.26 -5.98
CA LEU A 6 -0.13 -14.39 -6.71
C LEU A 6 0.78 -13.73 -5.67
N TYR A 7 1.96 -14.33 -5.44
CA TYR A 7 3.07 -13.62 -4.81
C TYR A 7 3.58 -12.61 -5.83
N GLU A 8 2.95 -11.45 -5.82
CA GLU A 8 3.26 -10.37 -6.74
C GLU A 8 3.91 -9.24 -5.98
N GLN A 9 5.24 -9.24 -5.93
CA GLN A 9 5.98 -8.02 -5.62
C GLN A 9 5.74 -7.10 -6.82
N ILE A 10 5.04 -5.98 -6.66
CA ILE A 10 4.88 -5.00 -7.74
C ILE A 10 6.27 -4.45 -8.13
N ASN A 11 6.94 -5.19 -8.99
CA ASN A 11 8.15 -4.87 -9.73
C ASN A 11 7.79 -4.89 -11.22
N ASN A 12 8.59 -4.22 -12.05
CA ASN A 12 8.34 -4.02 -13.50
C ASN A 12 8.02 -5.31 -14.30
N ASP A 13 8.28 -6.51 -13.75
CA ASP A 13 8.12 -7.79 -14.44
C ASP A 13 6.70 -8.39 -14.38
N LEU A 14 5.84 -7.97 -13.45
CA LEU A 14 4.47 -8.51 -13.35
C LEU A 14 3.53 -8.07 -14.47
N CYS A 15 3.70 -6.87 -14.99
CA CYS A 15 2.87 -6.36 -16.08
C CYS A 15 3.00 -7.18 -17.38
N LYS A 16 4.07 -7.98 -17.53
CA LYS A 16 4.30 -8.78 -18.74
C LYS A 16 3.60 -10.14 -18.73
N SER A 17 3.33 -10.74 -17.57
CA SER A 17 2.74 -12.08 -17.48
C SER A 17 1.20 -12.11 -17.50
N TYR A 18 0.54 -10.97 -17.26
CA TYR A 18 -0.93 -10.91 -17.07
C TYR A 18 -1.74 -10.30 -18.22
N GLN A 19 -1.15 -10.21 -19.42
CA GLN A 19 -1.87 -9.76 -20.61
C GLN A 19 -3.02 -10.70 -21.04
N ASN A 20 -3.17 -11.89 -20.44
CA ASN A 20 -4.20 -12.87 -20.80
C ASN A 20 -5.05 -13.33 -19.59
N ASN A 21 -6.19 -12.63 -19.38
CA ASN A 21 -7.44 -13.11 -18.76
C ASN A 21 -7.51 -13.58 -17.28
N SER A 22 -6.44 -13.53 -16.49
CA SER A 22 -6.44 -14.06 -15.10
C SER A 22 -6.56 -13.01 -13.97
N ILE A 23 -6.64 -11.72 -14.29
CA ILE A 23 -6.64 -10.61 -13.31
C ILE A 23 -7.89 -10.60 -12.38
N ASN A 24 -8.97 -11.29 -12.78
CA ASN A 24 -10.27 -11.26 -12.09
C ASN A 24 -10.41 -12.22 -10.88
N PHE A 25 -9.32 -12.84 -10.42
CA PHE A 25 -9.34 -13.84 -9.34
C PHE A 25 -8.45 -13.52 -8.14
N ALA A 26 -7.64 -12.45 -8.20
CA ALA A 26 -6.80 -12.07 -7.08
C ALA A 26 -7.66 -11.52 -5.93
N HIS A 27 -7.69 -12.27 -4.82
CA HIS A 27 -8.34 -11.83 -3.58
C HIS A 27 -7.35 -11.28 -2.56
N HIS A 28 -6.08 -11.69 -2.64
CA HIS A 28 -5.02 -11.23 -1.75
C HIS A 28 -3.91 -10.61 -2.59
N LEU A 29 -3.41 -9.44 -2.19
CA LEU A 29 -2.27 -8.79 -2.84
C LEU A 29 -1.24 -8.34 -1.81
N THR A 30 0.04 -8.45 -2.18
CA THR A 30 1.14 -7.84 -1.44
C THR A 30 1.74 -6.71 -2.26
N ILE A 31 2.03 -5.57 -1.65
CA ILE A 31 2.72 -4.46 -2.27
C ILE A 31 4.00 -4.22 -1.48
N GLU A 32 5.11 -4.22 -2.20
CA GLU A 32 6.42 -3.97 -1.64
C GLU A 32 7.18 -2.97 -2.51
N GLY A 33 7.62 -1.88 -1.88
CA GLY A 33 8.29 -0.78 -2.56
C GLY A 33 7.34 0.28 -3.13
N HIS A 34 7.90 1.22 -3.87
CA HIS A 34 7.15 2.38 -4.35
C HIS A 34 6.18 2.00 -5.49
N VAL A 35 4.90 2.33 -5.32
CA VAL A 35 3.87 2.18 -6.37
C VAL A 35 3.80 3.48 -7.17
N ASN A 36 4.03 3.41 -8.48
CA ASN A 36 3.73 4.50 -9.41
C ASN A 36 2.55 4.08 -10.31
N LYS A 37 1.37 4.68 -10.12
CA LYS A 37 0.17 4.32 -10.89
C LYS A 37 0.35 4.42 -12.40
N ASP A 38 1.20 5.33 -12.89
CA ASP A 38 1.39 5.56 -14.32
C ASP A 38 2.14 4.39 -14.99
N LYS A 39 2.73 3.51 -14.19
CA LYS A 39 3.35 2.26 -14.65
C LYS A 39 2.42 1.05 -14.63
N TYR A 40 1.23 1.15 -14.03
CA TYR A 40 0.30 0.04 -13.86
C TYR A 40 -1.01 0.29 -14.61
N SER A 41 -1.18 -0.37 -15.75
CA SER A 41 -2.45 -0.41 -16.50
C SER A 41 -3.43 -1.46 -15.98
N ILE A 42 -3.02 -2.25 -14.98
CA ILE A 42 -3.76 -3.40 -14.44
C ILE A 42 -4.48 -2.98 -13.16
N ARG A 43 -5.73 -3.44 -12.99
CA ARG A 43 -6.54 -3.23 -11.78
C ARG A 43 -6.92 -4.56 -11.15
N PHE A 44 -7.02 -4.61 -9.82
CA PHE A 44 -7.40 -5.79 -9.06
C PHE A 44 -8.70 -5.55 -8.27
N PRO A 45 -9.87 -5.53 -8.95
CA PRO A 45 -11.14 -5.12 -8.36
C PRO A 45 -11.74 -6.14 -7.40
N ARG A 46 -11.09 -7.27 -7.09
CA ARG A 46 -11.62 -8.32 -6.20
C ARG A 46 -10.74 -8.61 -4.99
N VAL A 47 -9.67 -7.85 -4.82
CA VAL A 47 -8.78 -7.96 -3.66
C VAL A 47 -9.52 -7.52 -2.41
N THR A 48 -9.59 -8.41 -1.42
CA THR A 48 -10.15 -8.16 -0.10
C THR A 48 -9.08 -8.18 0.99
N LYS A 49 -7.90 -8.76 0.71
CA LYS A 49 -6.76 -8.74 1.63
C LYS A 49 -5.56 -8.03 1.02
N LEU A 50 -5.04 -7.03 1.71
CA LEU A 50 -3.89 -6.26 1.27
C LEU A 50 -2.76 -6.37 2.28
N THR A 51 -1.57 -6.73 1.82
CA THR A 51 -0.33 -6.65 2.60
C THR A 51 0.55 -5.56 2.02
N LEU A 52 0.90 -4.56 2.82
CA LEU A 52 1.92 -3.58 2.51
C LEU A 52 3.18 -4.00 3.26
N ARG A 53 4.30 -4.19 2.56
CA ARG A 53 5.58 -4.57 3.18
C ARG A 53 6.74 -3.72 2.70
N ASN A 54 7.66 -3.33 3.60
CA ASN A 54 8.92 -2.65 3.25
C ASN A 54 8.71 -1.38 2.38
N ASN A 55 7.61 -0.66 2.58
CA ASN A 55 7.30 0.58 1.87
C ASN A 55 7.76 1.78 2.69
N TYR A 56 8.32 2.76 1.99
CA TYR A 56 8.60 4.09 2.53
C TYR A 56 7.56 5.06 1.98
N ILE A 57 6.64 5.48 2.86
CA ILE A 57 5.51 6.34 2.52
C ILE A 57 5.81 7.72 3.08
N GLU A 58 6.17 8.64 2.17
CA GLU A 58 6.39 10.04 2.51
C GLU A 58 5.08 10.70 2.94
N GLU A 59 5.19 11.64 3.88
CA GLU A 59 4.06 12.46 4.32
C GLU A 59 3.51 13.25 3.13
N ASN A 60 2.19 13.24 2.96
CA ASN A 60 1.48 13.88 1.85
C ASN A 60 1.78 13.29 0.47
N SER A 61 2.37 12.09 0.40
CA SER A 61 2.50 11.37 -0.86
C SER A 61 1.15 10.97 -1.44
N LEU A 62 1.12 10.70 -2.75
CA LEU A 62 -0.04 10.14 -3.44
C LEU A 62 -0.12 8.61 -3.32
N PHE A 63 0.73 7.98 -2.50
CA PHE A 63 0.90 6.52 -2.45
C PHE A 63 -0.43 5.78 -2.28
N PHE A 64 -1.26 6.17 -1.30
CA PHE A 64 -2.55 5.51 -1.09
C PHE A 64 -3.60 5.85 -2.16
N ASN A 65 -3.53 7.03 -2.78
CA ASN A 65 -4.38 7.36 -3.92
C ASN A 65 -4.04 6.49 -5.13
N ASP A 66 -2.74 6.28 -5.35
CA ASP A 66 -2.23 5.45 -6.43
C ASP A 66 -2.59 3.98 -6.20
N ILE A 67 -2.43 3.46 -4.97
CA ILE A 67 -2.93 2.12 -4.61
C ILE A 67 -4.44 2.03 -4.81
N ASN A 68 -5.22 3.03 -4.37
CA ASN A 68 -6.68 3.01 -4.50
C ASN A 68 -7.15 2.96 -5.97
N SER A 69 -6.34 3.48 -6.89
CA SER A 69 -6.63 3.42 -8.34
C SER A 69 -6.42 2.03 -8.95
N ILE A 70 -5.57 1.22 -8.32
CA ILE A 70 -5.22 -0.14 -8.73
C ILE A 70 -6.10 -1.16 -8.01
N ILE A 71 -6.37 -0.91 -6.72
CA ILE A 71 -7.13 -1.76 -5.80
C ILE A 71 -8.15 -0.86 -5.12
N PRO A 72 -9.46 -1.08 -5.32
CA PRO A 72 -10.45 -0.32 -4.57
C PRO A 72 -10.25 -0.60 -3.07
N LEU A 73 -9.79 0.37 -2.29
CA LEU A 73 -9.48 0.14 -0.87
C LEU A 73 -10.75 -0.10 -0.05
N ILE A 74 -11.89 0.39 -0.54
CA ILE A 74 -13.20 0.27 0.09
C ILE A 74 -13.60 -1.19 0.37
N GLN A 75 -13.15 -2.15 -0.43
CA GLN A 75 -13.50 -3.58 -0.29
C GLN A 75 -12.48 -4.37 0.54
N ILE A 76 -11.41 -3.73 1.03
CA ILE A 76 -10.42 -4.41 1.87
C ILE A 76 -11.03 -4.74 3.22
N THR A 77 -11.00 -6.02 3.56
CA THR A 77 -11.44 -6.56 4.86
C THR A 77 -10.25 -6.88 5.77
N ASP A 78 -9.10 -7.22 5.20
CA ASP A 78 -7.87 -7.50 5.96
C ASP A 78 -6.70 -6.65 5.44
N LEU A 79 -6.12 -5.81 6.29
CA LEU A 79 -4.97 -4.98 5.97
C LEU A 79 -3.79 -5.36 6.88
N ASN A 80 -2.67 -5.73 6.26
CA ASN A 80 -1.44 -6.08 6.95
C ASN A 80 -0.33 -5.12 6.55
N ILE A 81 0.24 -4.40 7.51
CA ILE A 81 1.28 -3.39 7.31
C ILE A 81 2.53 -3.87 8.05
N LYS A 82 3.54 -4.32 7.30
CA LYS A 82 4.78 -4.91 7.85
C LYS A 82 6.01 -4.12 7.44
N ASN A 83 6.90 -3.79 8.39
CA ASN A 83 8.17 -3.12 8.09
C ASN A 83 8.01 -1.85 7.22
N ASN A 84 6.90 -1.13 7.36
CA ASN A 84 6.68 0.10 6.60
C ASN A 84 7.08 1.31 7.45
N TYR A 85 7.54 2.34 6.76
CA TYR A 85 7.75 3.68 7.31
C TYR A 85 6.64 4.59 6.82
N PHE A 86 5.83 5.13 7.73
CA PHE A 86 4.75 6.07 7.40
C PHE A 86 4.46 7.00 8.58
N SER A 87 3.87 8.17 8.30
CA SER A 87 3.36 9.06 9.35
C SER A 87 1.98 8.60 9.83
N ILE A 88 1.58 8.98 11.04
CA ILE A 88 0.24 8.67 11.55
C ILE A 88 -0.88 9.23 10.63
N VAL A 89 -0.62 10.34 9.95
CA VAL A 89 -1.54 10.97 8.97
C VAL A 89 -1.74 10.06 7.76
N GLU A 90 -0.68 9.39 7.30
CA GLU A 90 -0.79 8.44 6.20
C GLU A 90 -1.57 7.18 6.62
N LEU A 91 -1.38 6.71 7.87
CA LEU A 91 -2.20 5.61 8.41
C LEU A 91 -3.68 5.98 8.45
N THR A 92 -4.04 7.18 8.91
CA THR A 92 -5.45 7.59 8.96
C THR A 92 -6.06 7.71 7.56
N LYS A 93 -5.29 8.12 6.55
CA LYS A 93 -5.73 8.13 5.14
C LYS A 93 -6.08 6.74 4.61
N ILE A 94 -5.22 5.72 4.80
CA ILE A 94 -5.56 4.37 4.32
C ILE A 94 -6.78 3.79 5.06
N LEU A 95 -6.91 4.06 6.36
CA LEU A 95 -8.05 3.60 7.14
C LEU A 95 -9.35 4.28 6.72
N SER A 96 -9.33 5.57 6.35
CA SER A 96 -10.52 6.27 5.85
C SER A 96 -10.96 5.76 4.47
N LEU A 97 -10.03 5.27 3.65
CA LEU A 97 -10.32 4.66 2.35
C LEU A 97 -10.77 3.19 2.45
N SER A 98 -10.57 2.55 3.61
CA SER A 98 -10.83 1.12 3.84
C SER A 98 -12.00 0.90 4.80
N SER A 99 -13.18 1.46 4.51
CA SER A 99 -14.28 1.48 5.49
C SER A 99 -14.87 0.10 5.83
N ASN A 100 -14.61 -0.94 5.02
CA ASN A 100 -15.03 -2.32 5.29
C ASN A 100 -13.97 -3.14 6.05
N LEU A 101 -12.92 -2.50 6.57
CA LEU A 101 -11.83 -3.17 7.25
C LEU A 101 -12.31 -3.86 8.53
N GLN A 102 -12.04 -5.16 8.62
CA GLN A 102 -12.36 -6.00 9.77
C GLN A 102 -11.13 -6.33 10.60
N SER A 103 -9.96 -6.42 9.95
CA SER A 103 -8.69 -6.80 10.57
C SER A 103 -7.57 -5.87 10.12
N LEU A 104 -6.87 -5.29 11.10
CA LEU A 104 -5.65 -4.51 10.89
C LEU A 104 -4.50 -5.17 11.65
N THR A 105 -3.43 -5.51 10.94
CA THR A 105 -2.17 -5.95 11.55
C THR A 105 -1.09 -4.92 11.28
N LEU A 106 -0.46 -4.42 12.34
CA LEU A 106 0.73 -3.56 12.27
C LEU A 106 1.92 -4.33 12.86
N SER A 107 2.99 -4.49 12.10
CA SER A 107 4.20 -5.20 12.54
C SER A 107 5.44 -4.46 12.09
N ASN A 108 6.36 -4.17 13.03
CA ASN A 108 7.58 -3.41 12.75
C ASN A 108 7.32 -2.11 11.96
N THR A 109 6.22 -1.43 12.28
CA THR A 109 5.88 -0.14 11.67
C THR A 109 6.49 0.96 12.52
N LEU A 110 7.31 1.82 11.91
CA LEU A 110 7.95 2.93 12.61
C LEU A 110 7.24 4.23 12.25
N PRO A 111 6.60 4.91 13.22
CA PRO A 111 6.05 6.23 12.97
C PRO A 111 7.21 7.18 12.64
N PHE A 112 7.04 8.03 11.62
CA PHE A 112 7.96 9.13 11.34
C PHE A 112 8.17 9.93 12.64
N GLN A 113 9.40 9.90 13.17
CA GLN A 113 9.76 10.83 14.24
C GLN A 113 9.76 12.23 13.63
N PHE A 114 9.01 13.15 14.24
CA PHE A 114 9.09 14.57 13.92
C PHE A 114 10.56 14.95 13.87
N LYS A 115 11.02 15.40 12.70
CA LYS A 115 12.37 15.94 12.55
C LYS A 115 12.44 17.12 13.52
N ARG A 116 13.12 16.95 14.65
CA ARG A 116 13.33 18.01 15.63
C ARG A 116 13.95 19.17 14.86
N ILE A 117 13.20 20.25 14.69
CA ILE A 117 13.74 21.48 14.15
C ILE A 117 14.72 21.95 15.24
N GLU A 118 16.00 21.66 15.06
CA GLU A 118 17.03 22.34 15.82
C GLU A 118 16.97 23.79 15.36
N SER A 119 16.36 24.64 16.17
CA SER A 119 16.42 26.08 16.02
C SER A 119 17.89 26.48 16.07
N THR A 120 18.53 26.60 14.91
CA THR A 120 19.80 27.29 14.78
C THR A 120 19.61 28.68 15.36
N LYS A 121 20.30 28.94 16.46
CA LYS A 121 20.41 30.25 17.10
C LYS A 121 20.70 31.30 16.02
N LEU A 122 19.74 32.17 15.75
CA LEU A 122 20.03 33.50 15.21
C LEU A 122 20.63 34.30 16.38
N ILE A 123 21.95 34.21 16.53
CA ILE A 123 22.75 35.19 17.27
C ILE A 123 23.90 35.59 16.36
N SER A 124 23.70 36.70 15.64
CA SER A 124 24.72 37.71 15.34
C SER A 124 24.01 38.93 14.78
#